data_AF-A0A359MP35-F1
#
_entry.id   AF-A0A359MP35-F1
#
_cell.length_a   1.000
_cell.length_b   1.000
_cell.length_c   1.000
_cell.angle_alpha   90.00
_cell.angle_beta   90.00
_cell.angle_gamma   90.00
#
_symmetry.space_group_name_H-M   'P 1'
#
loop_
_entity.id
_entity.type
_entity.pdbx_description
1 polymer ?
#
loop_
_entity_poly.entity_id
_entity_poly.type
_entity_poly.pdbx_seq_one_letter_code
_entity_poly.pdbx_strand_id
1 'polypeptide(L)'
;MEKKKQVLGIVEWSLVFVLTVSLAFLAIHVKNRLQEGKEMISMENSKLVLYEGPKSLRDATPEDGKVAKEIDRDFSLLHCTDTIVKVNGYDSYVYDTNVNHNRSWAADYMPLQSRTPVTYFDFEGTAGIEVTVPNLNLISVKISPVAAGIEPVLDAAGHKVIFTLTEPGNYTLTFNDSPARALHIFANPIETEVPSSSDENLIYIGPGEWNIEAIVLEDNQTLYISGGAVVHGIVNASHCENVKVMGRGILDGSGYRTWGGGTAYIPLQFDFCDNVEIRDIIALNPNAWVLNSLSSKNEIIDGVRIVSSRPNGDGITLQSCENILV
;
A
#
# COMPACT_ATOMS: atom_id res chain seq x y z
N MET A 1 22.15 -31.39 66.45
CA MET A 1 20.76 -30.89 66.24
C MET A 1 20.72 -29.71 65.26
N GLU A 2 21.74 -28.84 65.23
CA GLU A 2 21.84 -27.68 64.31
C GLU A 2 21.91 -28.02 62.82
N LYS A 3 22.69 -29.02 62.39
CA LYS A 3 22.78 -29.40 60.96
C LYS A 3 21.43 -29.83 60.35
N LYS A 4 20.57 -30.50 61.13
CA LYS A 4 19.22 -30.87 60.68
C LYS A 4 18.31 -29.66 60.49
N LYS A 5 18.42 -28.63 61.35
CA LYS A 5 17.67 -27.37 61.20
C LYS A 5 18.13 -26.55 59.99
N GLN A 6 19.44 -26.51 59.71
CA GLN A 6 19.98 -25.85 58.52
C GLN A 6 19.52 -26.52 57.22
N VAL A 7 19.56 -27.86 57.16
CA VAL A 7 19.09 -28.61 55.99
C VAL A 7 17.58 -28.43 55.79
N LEU A 8 16.79 -28.43 56.87
CA LEU A 8 15.34 -28.20 56.78
C LEU A 8 15.03 -26.79 56.25
N GLY A 9 15.75 -25.76 56.71
CA GLY A 9 15.59 -24.39 56.21
C GLY A 9 15.98 -24.23 54.74
N ILE A 10 17.02 -24.92 54.26
CA ILE A 10 17.40 -24.91 52.84
C ILE A 10 16.31 -25.56 51.97
N VAL A 11 15.69 -26.65 52.44
CA VAL A 11 14.59 -27.33 51.74
C VAL A 11 13.34 -26.45 51.70
N GLU A 12 12.99 -25.78 52.81
CA GLU A 12 11.88 -24.84 52.88
C GLU A 12 12.07 -23.65 51.92
N TRP A 13 13.26 -23.04 51.90
CA TRP A 13 13.57 -21.93 50.98
C TRP A 13 13.61 -22.36 49.51
N SER A 14 14.09 -23.57 49.22
CA SER A 14 14.03 -24.15 47.87
C SER A 14 12.59 -24.36 47.41
N LEU A 15 11.71 -24.85 48.30
CA LEU A 15 10.28 -25.02 48.05
C LEU A 15 9.58 -23.68 47.79
N VAL A 16 9.87 -22.67 48.61
CA VAL A 16 9.34 -21.31 48.42
C VAL A 16 9.78 -20.77 47.06
N PHE A 17 11.08 -20.87 46.72
CA PHE A 17 11.62 -20.38 45.45
C PHE A 17 10.98 -21.05 44.23
N VAL A 18 10.82 -22.38 44.25
CA VAL A 18 10.13 -23.11 43.17
C VAL A 18 8.69 -22.62 43.04
N LEU A 19 7.98 -22.43 44.16
CA LEU A 19 6.61 -21.94 44.15
C LEU A 19 6.50 -20.53 43.56
N THR A 20 7.41 -19.61 43.91
CA THR A 20 7.43 -18.25 43.36
C THR A 20 7.70 -18.24 41.87
N VAL A 21 8.66 -19.05 41.40
CA VAL A 21 8.97 -19.16 39.96
C VAL A 21 7.78 -19.74 39.20
N SER A 22 7.11 -20.78 39.74
CA SER A 22 5.91 -21.35 39.13
C SER A 22 4.74 -20.36 39.09
N LEU A 23 4.52 -19.59 40.15
CA LEU A 23 3.49 -18.53 40.18
C LEU A 23 3.79 -17.41 39.18
N ALA A 24 5.06 -17.00 39.03
CA ALA A 24 5.46 -16.02 38.03
C ALA A 24 5.21 -16.55 36.60
N PHE A 25 5.56 -17.81 36.34
CA PHE A 25 5.30 -18.44 35.04
C PHE A 25 3.81 -18.54 34.74
N LEU A 26 2.99 -18.92 35.73
CA LEU A 26 1.54 -18.98 35.60
C LEU A 26 0.95 -17.58 35.34
N ALA A 27 1.43 -16.55 36.02
CA ALA A 27 0.97 -15.17 35.82
C ALA A 27 1.29 -14.67 34.39
N ILE A 28 2.49 -14.97 33.88
CA ILE A 28 2.87 -14.68 32.49
C ILE A 28 1.95 -15.44 31.53
N HIS A 29 1.71 -16.73 31.76
CA HIS A 29 0.86 -17.53 30.90
C HIS A 29 -0.60 -17.03 30.88
N VAL A 30 -1.17 -16.69 32.04
CA VAL A 30 -2.53 -16.11 32.14
C VAL A 30 -2.59 -14.75 31.45
N LYS A 31 -1.58 -13.90 31.60
CA LYS A 31 -1.51 -12.60 30.90
C LYS A 31 -1.49 -12.79 29.38
N ASN A 32 -0.67 -13.71 28.87
CA ASN A 32 -0.61 -14.01 27.43
C ASN A 32 -1.96 -14.53 26.93
N ARG A 33 -2.59 -15.47 27.65
CA ARG A 33 -3.92 -16.01 27.29
C ARG A 33 -5.04 -14.96 27.31
N LEU A 34 -4.98 -14.02 28.25
CA LEU A 34 -5.93 -12.89 28.30
C LEU A 34 -5.70 -11.92 27.14
N GLN A 35 -4.45 -11.73 26.71
CA GLN A 35 -4.10 -10.90 25.57
C GLN A 35 -4.55 -11.55 24.25
N GLU A 36 -4.25 -12.84 24.07
CA GLU A 36 -4.79 -13.67 22.96
C GLU A 36 -6.33 -13.64 22.92
N GLY A 37 -6.99 -13.74 24.08
CA GLY A 37 -8.45 -13.66 24.18
C GLY A 37 -9.01 -12.30 23.80
N LYS A 38 -8.32 -11.20 24.17
CA LYS A 38 -8.71 -9.84 23.78
C LYS A 38 -8.52 -9.59 22.28
N GLU A 39 -7.43 -10.08 21.71
CA GLU A 39 -7.16 -10.00 20.27
C GLU A 39 -8.21 -10.81 19.47
N MET A 40 -8.57 -12.02 19.92
CA MET A 40 -9.64 -12.79 19.28
C MET A 40 -10.99 -12.08 19.33
N ILE A 41 -11.35 -11.48 20.48
CA ILE A 41 -12.62 -10.73 20.61
C ILE A 41 -12.62 -9.46 19.76
N SER A 42 -11.48 -8.77 19.61
CA SER A 42 -11.42 -7.58 18.74
C SER A 42 -11.50 -7.95 17.25
N MET A 43 -11.03 -9.14 16.85
CA MET A 43 -11.10 -9.63 15.48
C MET A 43 -12.47 -10.19 15.08
N GLU A 44 -13.33 -10.57 16.04
CA GLU A 44 -14.65 -11.19 15.77
C GLU A 44 -15.63 -10.24 15.05
N ASN A 45 -15.45 -8.92 15.20
CA ASN A 45 -16.25 -7.89 14.53
C ASN A 45 -15.52 -7.20 13.37
N SER A 46 -14.32 -7.66 13.00
CA SER A 46 -13.57 -7.08 11.89
C SER A 46 -14.05 -7.60 10.54
N LYS A 47 -14.09 -6.73 9.54
CA LYS A 47 -14.23 -7.13 8.12
C LYS A 47 -12.93 -6.90 7.39
N LEU A 48 -12.65 -7.73 6.39
CA LEU A 48 -11.45 -7.66 5.58
C LEU A 48 -11.80 -8.05 4.13
N VAL A 49 -11.37 -7.23 3.18
CA VAL A 49 -11.36 -7.54 1.75
C VAL A 49 -9.91 -7.51 1.29
N LEU A 50 -9.46 -8.62 0.72
CA LEU A 50 -8.16 -8.76 0.11
C LEU A 50 -8.34 -8.88 -1.40
N TYR A 51 -7.47 -8.21 -2.14
CA TYR A 51 -7.47 -8.26 -3.59
C TYR A 51 -6.37 -9.19 -4.08
N GLU A 52 -6.75 -10.19 -4.87
CA GLU A 52 -5.77 -10.94 -5.65
C GLU A 52 -5.20 -10.01 -6.73
N GLY A 53 -3.89 -9.86 -6.79
CA GLY A 53 -3.25 -9.17 -7.92
C GLY A 53 -3.29 -10.03 -9.19
N PRO A 54 -3.04 -9.44 -10.37
CA PRO A 54 -3.11 -10.19 -11.62
C PRO A 54 -2.06 -11.31 -11.66
N LYS A 55 -2.50 -12.53 -11.98
CA LYS A 55 -1.61 -13.71 -12.10
C LYS A 55 -0.64 -13.61 -13.28
N SER A 56 -0.88 -12.69 -14.20
CA SER A 56 -0.05 -12.40 -15.37
C SER A 56 1.13 -11.49 -15.04
N LEU A 57 1.09 -10.73 -13.93
CA LEU A 57 2.26 -10.00 -13.47
C LEU A 57 3.35 -11.00 -13.08
N ARG A 58 4.54 -10.82 -13.65
CA ARG A 58 5.67 -11.68 -13.34
C ARG A 58 6.19 -11.41 -11.93
N ASP A 59 6.73 -12.45 -11.31
CA ASP A 59 7.49 -12.34 -10.07
C ASP A 59 8.76 -11.49 -10.26
N ALA A 60 9.05 -10.64 -9.28
CA ALA A 60 10.29 -9.90 -9.21
C ALA A 60 11.47 -10.86 -8.93
N THR A 61 12.56 -10.67 -9.67
CA THR A 61 13.82 -11.38 -9.49
C THR A 61 14.84 -10.49 -8.75
N PRO A 62 15.94 -11.05 -8.21
CA PRO A 62 17.00 -10.23 -7.62
C PRO A 62 17.62 -9.20 -8.57
N GLU A 63 17.61 -9.45 -9.88
CA GLU A 63 18.10 -8.50 -10.89
C GLU A 63 17.15 -7.30 -11.03
N ASP A 64 15.84 -7.51 -10.87
CA ASP A 64 14.86 -6.44 -10.90
C ASP A 64 15.01 -5.45 -9.74
N GLY A 65 15.49 -5.94 -8.60
CA GLY A 65 15.73 -5.13 -7.40
C GLY A 65 16.97 -4.23 -7.48
N LYS A 66 17.82 -4.39 -8.50
CA LYS A 66 19.03 -3.56 -8.66
C LYS A 66 18.67 -2.14 -9.07
N VAL A 67 19.37 -1.19 -8.47
CA VAL A 67 19.28 0.22 -8.84
C VAL A 67 19.81 0.37 -10.28
N ALA A 68 18.98 0.91 -11.17
CA ALA A 68 19.30 1.02 -12.58
C ALA A 68 18.59 2.21 -13.22
N LYS A 69 19.09 2.66 -14.38
CA LYS A 69 18.33 3.58 -15.24
C LYS A 69 17.27 2.79 -16.02
N GLU A 70 16.30 3.51 -16.56
CA GLU A 70 15.23 2.93 -17.39
C GLU A 70 15.77 2.18 -18.63
N ILE A 71 16.87 2.65 -19.22
CA ILE A 71 17.49 1.97 -20.38
C ILE A 71 18.21 0.66 -20.02
N ASP A 72 18.54 0.47 -18.74
CA ASP A 72 19.39 -0.64 -18.27
C ASP A 72 18.58 -1.78 -17.63
N ARG A 73 17.27 -1.59 -17.40
CA ARG A 73 16.42 -2.58 -16.71
C ARG A 73 14.95 -2.41 -17.09
N ASP A 74 14.22 -3.53 -17.09
CA ASP A 74 12.76 -3.53 -17.21
C ASP A 74 12.09 -2.86 -16.00
N PHE A 75 11.22 -1.89 -16.29
CA PHE A 75 10.49 -1.09 -15.32
C PHE A 75 9.05 -1.56 -15.13
N SER A 76 8.58 -2.58 -15.87
CA SER A 76 7.23 -3.15 -15.72
C SER A 76 6.84 -3.35 -14.26
N LEU A 77 5.59 -3.09 -13.88
CA LEU A 77 5.07 -3.43 -12.55
C LEU A 77 5.19 -4.94 -12.32
N LEU A 78 5.64 -5.35 -11.13
CA LEU A 78 5.92 -6.76 -10.81
C LEU A 78 5.15 -7.22 -9.57
N HIS A 79 5.06 -8.52 -9.39
CA HIS A 79 4.73 -9.12 -8.10
C HIS A 79 5.96 -9.14 -7.19
N CYS A 80 5.86 -8.57 -5.99
CA CYS A 80 6.95 -8.53 -5.03
C CYS A 80 7.15 -9.90 -4.36
N THR A 81 8.38 -10.39 -4.34
CA THR A 81 8.74 -11.70 -3.78
C THR A 81 9.59 -11.61 -2.50
N ASP A 82 10.11 -10.42 -2.17
CA ASP A 82 11.03 -10.20 -1.05
C ASP A 82 10.44 -9.40 0.12
N THR A 83 9.18 -8.98 0.00
CA THR A 83 8.40 -8.32 1.05
C THR A 83 7.04 -8.97 1.09
N ILE A 84 6.80 -9.77 2.12
CA ILE A 84 5.59 -10.57 2.27
C ILE A 84 4.70 -9.91 3.32
N VAL A 85 3.44 -9.65 3.00
CA VAL A 85 2.49 -9.01 3.92
C VAL A 85 1.34 -9.96 4.18
N LYS A 86 1.01 -10.14 5.46
CA LYS A 86 -0.19 -10.81 5.90
C LYS A 86 -1.09 -9.86 6.68
N VAL A 87 -2.39 -9.95 6.42
CA VAL A 87 -3.43 -9.21 7.12
C VAL A 87 -4.38 -10.21 7.76
N ASN A 88 -4.51 -10.18 9.08
CA ASN A 88 -5.26 -11.15 9.87
C ASN A 88 -4.87 -12.62 9.57
N GLY A 89 -3.60 -12.86 9.23
CA GLY A 89 -3.04 -14.18 8.92
C GLY A 89 -3.18 -14.62 7.45
N TYR A 90 -3.88 -13.87 6.61
CA TYR A 90 -4.05 -14.13 5.18
C TYR A 90 -3.06 -13.34 4.34
N ASP A 91 -2.58 -13.90 3.23
CA ASP A 91 -1.65 -13.22 2.33
C ASP A 91 -2.34 -12.02 1.67
N SER A 92 -1.69 -10.86 1.71
CA SER A 92 -2.09 -9.67 0.97
C SER A 92 -1.12 -9.48 -0.19
N TYR A 93 -1.66 -9.29 -1.41
CA TYR A 93 -0.84 -9.20 -2.60
C TYR A 93 0.05 -7.96 -2.55
N VAL A 94 1.33 -8.11 -2.88
CA VAL A 94 2.32 -7.03 -2.83
C VAL A 94 2.84 -6.77 -4.24
N TYR A 95 2.57 -5.59 -4.76
CA TYR A 95 3.11 -5.09 -6.00
C TYR A 95 4.51 -4.52 -5.76
N ASP A 96 5.37 -4.56 -6.78
CA ASP A 96 6.70 -3.94 -6.73
C ASP A 96 6.81 -2.91 -7.86
N THR A 97 6.86 -1.62 -7.52
CA THR A 97 6.86 -0.52 -8.49
C THR A 97 8.16 0.29 -8.41
N ASN A 98 8.51 1.06 -9.45
CA ASN A 98 9.74 1.84 -9.44
C ASN A 98 9.60 3.10 -8.58
N VAL A 99 10.70 3.47 -7.95
CA VAL A 99 10.83 4.68 -7.15
C VAL A 99 12.21 5.32 -7.31
N ASN A 100 12.25 6.64 -7.16
CA ASN A 100 13.48 7.41 -7.06
C ASN A 100 13.68 7.85 -5.61
N HIS A 101 13.97 6.89 -4.73
CA HIS A 101 14.11 7.16 -3.28
C HIS A 101 15.26 8.13 -2.97
N ASN A 102 16.26 8.20 -3.86
CA ASN A 102 17.37 9.15 -3.78
C ASN A 102 16.98 10.58 -4.18
N ARG A 103 15.77 10.79 -4.72
CA ARG A 103 15.25 12.10 -5.16
C ARG A 103 16.21 12.78 -6.13
N SER A 104 16.83 11.96 -6.98
CA SER A 104 17.89 12.39 -7.88
C SER A 104 17.31 12.83 -9.22
N TRP A 105 17.86 13.90 -9.78
CA TRP A 105 17.54 14.33 -11.13
C TRP A 105 18.69 13.99 -12.08
N ALA A 106 18.38 13.65 -13.33
CA ALA A 106 19.35 13.38 -14.37
C ALA A 106 18.98 14.13 -15.66
N ALA A 107 19.97 14.70 -16.35
CA ALA A 107 19.76 15.51 -17.55
C ALA A 107 19.24 14.73 -18.76
N ASP A 108 19.42 13.41 -18.76
CA ASP A 108 18.86 12.47 -19.74
C ASP A 108 17.43 12.02 -19.38
N TYR A 109 16.83 12.59 -18.33
CA TYR A 109 15.53 12.21 -17.78
C TYR A 109 15.44 10.75 -17.30
N MET A 110 16.57 10.08 -17.11
CA MET A 110 16.65 8.69 -16.64
C MET A 110 17.52 8.60 -15.39
N PRO A 111 17.06 9.14 -14.24
CA PRO A 111 17.77 8.98 -12.98
C PRO A 111 17.85 7.50 -12.61
N LEU A 112 18.81 7.17 -11.74
CA LEU A 112 18.86 5.84 -11.15
C LEU A 112 17.61 5.62 -10.28
N GLN A 113 16.88 4.55 -10.57
CA GLN A 113 15.69 4.17 -9.82
C GLN A 113 15.87 2.80 -9.18
N SER A 114 15.27 2.65 -8.01
CA SER A 114 15.08 1.35 -7.36
C SER A 114 13.61 0.94 -7.47
N ARG A 115 13.22 -0.11 -6.75
CA ARG A 115 11.83 -0.50 -6.59
C ARG A 115 11.36 -0.36 -5.15
N THR A 116 10.05 -0.28 -4.93
CA THR A 116 9.43 -0.29 -3.61
C THR A 116 8.18 -1.16 -3.60
N PRO A 117 7.93 -1.93 -2.53
CA PRO A 117 6.73 -2.73 -2.42
C PRO A 117 5.52 -1.87 -2.03
N VAL A 118 4.36 -2.20 -2.59
CA VAL A 118 3.07 -1.54 -2.35
C VAL A 118 2.01 -2.62 -2.18
N THR A 119 1.17 -2.50 -1.16
CA THR A 119 0.02 -3.38 -0.95
C THR A 119 -1.20 -2.58 -0.55
N TYR A 120 -2.39 -3.12 -0.81
CA TYR A 120 -3.65 -2.49 -0.42
C TYR A 120 -4.72 -3.53 -0.11
N PHE A 121 -5.62 -3.16 0.78
CA PHE A 121 -6.75 -3.97 1.23
C PHE A 121 -7.78 -3.06 1.89
N ASP A 122 -9.00 -3.57 2.09
CA ASP A 122 -10.06 -2.81 2.75
C ASP A 122 -10.43 -3.51 4.06
N PHE A 123 -10.68 -2.74 5.12
CA PHE A 123 -11.06 -3.30 6.40
C PHE A 123 -12.02 -2.41 7.19
N GLU A 124 -12.73 -3.04 8.12
CA GLU A 124 -13.53 -2.40 9.16
C GLU A 124 -13.12 -3.00 10.50
N GLY A 125 -13.00 -2.17 11.55
CA GLY A 125 -12.56 -2.62 12.86
C GLY A 125 -11.04 -2.69 12.96
N THR A 126 -10.50 -3.90 13.16
CA THR A 126 -9.07 -4.11 13.43
C THR A 126 -8.41 -5.01 12.37
N ALA A 127 -7.23 -4.62 11.89
CA ALA A 127 -6.39 -5.41 11.00
C ALA A 127 -5.01 -5.65 11.62
N GLY A 128 -4.70 -6.90 11.95
CA GLY A 128 -3.37 -7.34 12.38
C GLY A 128 -2.46 -7.54 11.19
N ILE A 129 -1.34 -6.83 11.16
CA ILE A 129 -0.38 -6.82 10.05
C ILE A 129 0.89 -7.56 10.46
N GLU A 130 1.31 -8.52 9.64
CA GLU A 130 2.62 -9.16 9.72
C GLU A 130 3.37 -8.91 8.41
N VAL A 131 4.55 -8.30 8.50
CA VAL A 131 5.43 -8.05 7.35
C VAL A 131 6.71 -8.85 7.52
N THR A 132 7.06 -9.67 6.54
CA THR A 132 8.31 -10.46 6.53
C THR A 132 9.25 -9.95 5.43
N VAL A 133 10.50 -9.64 5.78
CA VAL A 133 11.54 -9.10 4.89
C VAL A 133 12.81 -9.96 4.95
N PRO A 134 12.81 -11.17 4.37
CA PRO A 134 13.82 -12.21 4.62
C PRO A 134 15.25 -11.80 4.22
N ASN A 135 15.39 -10.88 3.28
CA ASN A 135 16.69 -10.45 2.76
C ASN A 135 17.26 -9.21 3.48
N LEU A 136 16.57 -8.71 4.50
CA LEU A 136 16.95 -7.51 5.25
C LEU A 136 17.35 -7.88 6.68
N ASN A 137 18.56 -7.49 7.10
CA ASN A 137 18.91 -7.52 8.52
C ASN A 137 18.12 -6.45 9.27
N LEU A 138 17.06 -6.84 9.97
CA LEU A 138 16.11 -5.93 10.59
C LEU A 138 16.63 -5.41 11.94
N ILE A 139 16.88 -4.09 12.03
CA ILE A 139 17.42 -3.40 13.21
C ILE A 139 16.39 -2.43 13.79
N SER A 140 15.75 -1.64 12.93
CA SER A 140 14.71 -0.69 13.33
C SER A 140 13.59 -0.63 12.28
N VAL A 141 12.41 -0.20 12.70
CA VAL A 141 11.32 0.13 11.77
C VAL A 141 10.58 1.37 12.27
N LYS A 142 10.10 2.18 11.33
CA LYS A 142 9.23 3.33 11.60
C LYS A 142 8.00 3.24 10.73
N ILE A 143 6.82 3.48 11.32
CA ILE A 143 5.56 3.54 10.60
C ILE A 143 5.14 5.01 10.50
N SER A 144 4.96 5.48 9.27
CA SER A 144 4.42 6.81 8.96
C SER A 144 2.96 6.71 8.52
N PRO A 145 2.11 7.72 8.75
CA PRO A 145 2.42 8.96 9.47
C PRO A 145 2.66 8.70 10.96
N VAL A 146 3.68 9.35 11.55
CA VAL A 146 4.04 9.17 12.97
C VAL A 146 2.88 9.53 13.90
N ALA A 147 2.01 10.44 13.46
CA ALA A 147 0.81 10.83 14.20
C ALA A 147 -0.17 9.68 14.47
N ALA A 148 -0.10 8.59 13.71
CA ALA A 148 -0.91 7.40 13.95
C ALA A 148 -0.51 6.64 15.24
N GLY A 149 0.67 6.93 15.82
CA GLY A 149 1.09 6.37 17.12
C GLY A 149 1.22 4.84 17.13
N ILE A 150 1.46 4.23 15.97
CA ILE A 150 1.60 2.78 15.85
C ILE A 150 3.00 2.36 16.30
N GLU A 151 3.05 1.54 17.35
CA GLU A 151 4.28 0.95 17.88
C GLU A 151 4.41 -0.51 17.44
N PRO A 152 5.28 -0.81 16.46
CA PRO A 152 5.44 -2.17 15.96
C PRO A 152 6.30 -3.04 16.88
N VAL A 153 6.00 -4.34 16.90
CA VAL A 153 6.84 -5.38 17.49
C VAL A 153 7.79 -5.91 16.42
N LEU A 154 9.08 -5.90 16.73
CA LEU A 154 10.13 -6.42 15.84
C LEU A 154 10.56 -7.82 16.29
N ASP A 155 10.50 -8.78 15.37
CA ASP A 155 11.17 -10.07 15.48
C ASP A 155 12.33 -10.10 14.48
N ALA A 156 13.50 -9.65 14.95
CA ALA A 156 14.70 -9.57 14.13
C ALA A 156 15.21 -10.95 13.69
N ALA A 157 14.97 -12.01 14.46
CA ALA A 157 15.42 -13.37 14.13
C ALA A 157 14.54 -14.00 13.03
N GLY A 158 13.24 -13.71 13.05
CA GLY A 158 12.29 -14.12 12.02
C GLY A 158 12.22 -13.17 10.82
N HIS A 159 12.93 -12.03 10.84
CA HIS A 159 12.82 -10.94 9.87
C HIS A 159 11.40 -10.37 9.76
N LYS A 160 10.68 -10.26 10.89
CA LYS A 160 9.28 -9.83 10.92
C LYS A 160 9.04 -8.52 11.66
N VAL A 161 8.04 -7.80 11.17
CA VAL A 161 7.44 -6.63 11.81
C VAL A 161 5.96 -6.90 12.00
N ILE A 162 5.46 -6.76 13.23
CA ILE A 162 4.08 -7.07 13.60
C ILE A 162 3.46 -5.85 14.25
N PHE A 163 2.27 -5.45 13.79
CA PHE A 163 1.52 -4.32 14.37
C PHE A 163 0.04 -4.45 14.04
N THR A 164 -0.76 -3.50 14.52
CA THR A 164 -2.20 -3.51 14.34
C THR A 164 -2.66 -2.15 13.83
N LEU A 165 -3.51 -2.16 12.82
CA LEU A 165 -4.25 -1.00 12.34
C LEU A 165 -5.67 -1.03 12.90
N THR A 166 -6.15 0.14 13.34
CA THR A 166 -7.52 0.33 13.87
C THR A 166 -8.31 1.38 13.11
N GLU A 167 -7.65 2.10 12.20
CA GLU A 167 -8.26 3.10 11.34
C GLU A 167 -7.76 2.91 9.91
N PRO A 168 -8.63 3.07 8.90
CA PRO A 168 -8.19 3.19 7.52
C PRO A 168 -7.21 4.35 7.32
N GLY A 169 -6.26 4.17 6.41
CA GLY A 169 -5.27 5.18 6.08
C GLY A 169 -4.16 4.67 5.18
N ASN A 170 -3.25 5.58 4.86
CA ASN A 170 -2.05 5.30 4.08
C ASN A 170 -0.85 5.24 5.01
N TYR A 171 -0.21 4.07 5.08
CA TYR A 171 0.91 3.81 5.97
C TYR A 171 2.19 3.51 5.18
N THR A 172 3.34 3.89 5.73
CA THR A 172 4.64 3.57 5.15
C THR A 172 5.57 3.02 6.21
N LEU A 173 6.11 1.83 5.97
CA LEU A 173 7.15 1.21 6.79
C LEU A 173 8.52 1.57 6.22
N THR A 174 9.32 2.25 7.02
CA THR A 174 10.73 2.54 6.73
C THR A 174 11.59 1.63 7.59
N PHE A 175 12.45 0.83 6.97
CA PHE A 175 13.31 -0.12 7.65
C PHE A 175 14.70 0.48 7.86
N ASN A 176 15.29 0.27 9.04
CA ASN A 176 16.66 0.67 9.37
C ASN A 176 16.98 2.14 9.06
N ASP A 177 16.00 3.04 9.27
CA ASP A 177 16.12 4.47 8.98
C ASP A 177 16.50 4.81 7.54
N SER A 178 16.19 3.92 6.59
CA SER A 178 16.48 4.08 5.17
C SER A 178 15.19 4.12 4.35
N PRO A 179 15.05 5.07 3.40
CA PRO A 179 13.91 5.10 2.48
C PRO A 179 13.98 3.99 1.41
N ALA A 180 15.10 3.27 1.31
CA ALA A 180 15.25 2.16 0.36
C ALA A 180 14.32 0.99 0.75
N ARG A 181 13.61 0.44 -0.23
CA ARG A 181 12.63 -0.67 -0.05
C ARG A 181 11.57 -0.39 1.03
N ALA A 182 11.17 0.87 1.21
CA ALA A 182 10.06 1.20 2.12
C ALA A 182 8.75 0.57 1.62
N LEU A 183 7.99 -0.07 2.50
CA LEU A 183 6.70 -0.67 2.14
C LEU A 183 5.58 0.36 2.29
N HIS A 184 4.81 0.59 1.23
CA HIS A 184 3.58 1.37 1.29
C HIS A 184 2.37 0.45 1.45
N ILE A 185 1.51 0.77 2.42
CA ILE A 185 0.27 0.04 2.72
C ILE A 185 -0.91 1.00 2.59
N PHE A 186 -1.82 0.73 1.67
CA PHE A 186 -3.06 1.49 1.53
C PHE A 186 -4.21 0.67 2.14
N ALA A 187 -4.56 0.96 3.39
CA ALA A 187 -5.57 0.24 4.13
C ALA A 187 -6.88 1.04 4.11
N ASN A 188 -7.82 0.68 3.24
CA ASN A 188 -9.01 1.49 2.96
C ASN A 188 -10.18 1.09 3.87
N PRO A 189 -11.19 1.96 4.06
CA PRO A 189 -12.47 1.52 4.57
C PRO A 189 -13.12 0.55 3.58
N ILE A 190 -13.98 -0.33 4.08
CA ILE A 190 -14.85 -1.17 3.23
C ILE A 190 -15.60 -0.26 2.25
N GLU A 191 -15.47 -0.55 0.97
CA GLU A 191 -16.17 0.15 -0.08
C GLU A 191 -17.70 -0.03 0.06
N THR A 192 -18.43 1.09 0.11
CA THR A 192 -19.90 1.10 0.30
C THR A 192 -20.66 1.64 -0.91
N GLU A 193 -20.00 2.43 -1.76
CA GLU A 193 -20.61 3.10 -2.92
C GLU A 193 -20.15 2.48 -4.24
N VAL A 194 -20.27 1.15 -4.37
CA VAL A 194 -19.98 0.46 -5.64
C VAL A 194 -21.12 0.73 -6.64
N PRO A 195 -20.82 1.20 -7.87
CA PRO A 195 -21.83 1.41 -8.91
C PRO A 195 -22.63 0.15 -9.23
N SER A 196 -23.92 0.32 -9.54
CA SER A 196 -24.76 -0.81 -9.94
C SER A 196 -24.30 -1.38 -11.28
N SER A 197 -24.18 -2.69 -11.37
CA SER A 197 -23.90 -3.37 -12.65
C SER A 197 -25.01 -3.22 -13.69
N SER A 198 -26.17 -2.68 -13.30
CA SER A 198 -27.28 -2.36 -14.20
C SER A 198 -27.24 -0.94 -14.78
N ASP A 199 -26.25 -0.12 -14.39
CA ASP A 199 -26.09 1.23 -14.94
C ASP A 199 -25.55 1.14 -16.37
N GLU A 200 -26.31 1.68 -17.33
CA GLU A 200 -25.97 1.65 -18.76
C GLU A 200 -24.76 2.55 -19.09
N ASN A 201 -24.44 3.52 -18.22
CA ASN A 201 -23.30 4.43 -18.38
C ASN A 201 -22.06 3.97 -17.60
N LEU A 202 -22.09 2.77 -17.02
CA LEU A 202 -20.96 2.19 -16.30
C LEU A 202 -20.00 1.49 -17.26
N ILE A 203 -18.75 1.95 -17.25
CA ILE A 203 -17.60 1.21 -17.77
C ILE A 203 -16.96 0.47 -16.61
N TYR A 204 -17.05 -0.86 -16.60
CA TYR A 204 -16.52 -1.70 -15.53
C TYR A 204 -15.26 -2.45 -15.97
N ILE A 205 -14.17 -2.27 -15.22
CA ILE A 205 -12.93 -3.03 -15.35
C ILE A 205 -12.78 -3.95 -14.14
N GLY A 206 -12.90 -5.25 -14.38
CA GLY A 206 -12.76 -6.28 -13.35
C GLY A 206 -11.31 -6.58 -12.97
N PRO A 207 -11.08 -7.39 -11.92
CA PRO A 207 -9.73 -7.82 -11.52
C PRO A 207 -8.96 -8.48 -12.66
N GLY A 208 -7.65 -8.23 -12.73
CA GLY A 208 -6.79 -8.72 -13.81
C GLY A 208 -5.87 -7.64 -14.39
N GLU A 209 -5.06 -8.02 -15.37
CA GLU A 209 -4.14 -7.10 -16.06
C GLU A 209 -4.72 -6.73 -17.43
N TRP A 210 -4.88 -5.44 -17.67
CA TRP A 210 -5.52 -4.89 -18.86
C TRP A 210 -4.55 -3.99 -19.59
N ASN A 211 -4.42 -4.19 -20.90
CA ASN A 211 -3.64 -3.30 -21.77
C ASN A 211 -4.63 -2.46 -22.57
N ILE A 212 -4.91 -1.25 -22.10
CA ILE A 212 -5.90 -0.34 -22.69
C ILE A 212 -5.21 1.00 -22.88
N GLU A 213 -4.88 1.36 -24.11
CA GLU A 213 -4.07 2.56 -24.40
C GLU A 213 -4.65 3.83 -23.76
N ALA A 214 -5.94 4.07 -23.96
CA ALA A 214 -6.68 5.16 -23.34
C ALA A 214 -8.15 4.78 -23.15
N ILE A 215 -8.69 5.12 -21.98
CA ILE A 215 -10.12 5.09 -21.68
C ILE A 215 -10.61 6.53 -21.78
N VAL A 216 -11.35 6.83 -22.85
CA VAL A 216 -11.91 8.15 -23.10
C VAL A 216 -13.34 8.16 -22.60
N LEU A 217 -13.62 8.99 -21.61
CA LEU A 217 -14.95 9.13 -21.02
C LEU A 217 -15.76 10.20 -21.75
N GLU A 218 -17.07 9.95 -21.82
CA GLU A 218 -18.10 10.84 -22.34
C GLU A 218 -19.03 11.32 -21.20
N ASP A 219 -19.93 12.25 -21.52
CA ASP A 219 -20.87 12.81 -20.56
C ASP A 219 -21.64 11.73 -19.78
N ASN A 220 -21.75 11.93 -18.46
CA ASN A 220 -22.50 11.08 -17.54
C ASN A 220 -21.94 9.65 -17.36
N GLN A 221 -20.74 9.35 -17.87
CA GLN A 221 -20.12 8.04 -17.70
C GLN A 221 -19.44 7.89 -16.34
N THR A 222 -19.52 6.67 -15.81
CA THR A 222 -18.75 6.24 -14.64
C THR A 222 -17.79 5.14 -15.07
N LEU A 223 -16.49 5.35 -14.86
CA LEU A 223 -15.48 4.30 -14.91
C LEU A 223 -15.27 3.72 -13.51
N TYR A 224 -15.52 2.43 -13.35
CA TYR A 224 -15.20 1.68 -12.14
C TYR A 224 -14.05 0.71 -12.40
N ILE A 225 -12.92 0.91 -11.71
CA ILE A 225 -11.76 0.01 -11.77
C ILE A 225 -11.68 -0.79 -10.46
N SER A 226 -12.07 -2.06 -10.53
CA SER A 226 -12.13 -2.95 -9.36
C SER A 226 -10.76 -3.10 -8.68
N GLY A 227 -10.76 -3.32 -7.37
CA GLY A 227 -9.56 -3.81 -6.68
C GLY A 227 -9.09 -5.14 -7.28
N GLY A 228 -7.78 -5.33 -7.35
CA GLY A 228 -7.12 -6.42 -8.06
C GLY A 228 -6.93 -6.17 -9.56
N ALA A 229 -7.48 -5.08 -10.12
CA ALA A 229 -7.24 -4.68 -11.50
C ALA A 229 -5.97 -3.81 -11.64
N VAL A 230 -5.21 -4.05 -12.69
CA VAL A 230 -4.11 -3.22 -13.16
C VAL A 230 -4.38 -2.87 -14.61
N VAL A 231 -4.45 -1.58 -14.93
CA VAL A 231 -4.65 -1.07 -16.28
C VAL A 231 -3.36 -0.37 -16.73
N HIS A 232 -2.73 -0.91 -17.76
CA HIS A 232 -1.63 -0.26 -18.48
C HIS A 232 -2.24 0.71 -19.49
N GLY A 233 -2.36 1.97 -19.10
CA GLY A 233 -3.18 2.92 -19.82
C GLY A 233 -3.34 4.27 -19.13
N ILE A 234 -4.13 5.13 -19.78
CA ILE A 234 -4.60 6.39 -19.20
C ILE A 234 -6.13 6.45 -19.22
N VAL A 235 -6.68 7.30 -18.37
CA VAL A 235 -8.08 7.70 -18.38
C VAL A 235 -8.15 9.20 -18.67
N ASN A 236 -8.97 9.58 -19.64
CA ASN A 236 -9.17 10.98 -19.95
C ASN A 236 -10.62 11.34 -20.26
N ALA A 237 -10.94 12.62 -20.08
CA ALA A 237 -12.14 13.24 -20.56
C ALA A 237 -11.81 14.66 -21.04
N SER A 238 -12.49 15.11 -22.09
CA SER A 238 -12.31 16.47 -22.63
C SER A 238 -13.66 17.06 -23.03
N HIS A 239 -13.96 18.28 -22.57
CA HIS A 239 -15.25 18.93 -22.80
C HIS A 239 -16.46 18.08 -22.35
N CYS A 240 -16.33 17.38 -21.22
CA CYS A 240 -17.37 16.47 -20.71
C CYS A 240 -17.99 16.98 -19.40
N GLU A 241 -19.21 16.55 -19.13
CA GLU A 241 -19.94 16.83 -17.88
C GLU A 241 -20.31 15.53 -17.13
N ASN A 242 -20.29 15.58 -15.79
CA ASN A 242 -20.76 14.51 -14.91
C ASN A 242 -19.98 13.19 -15.07
N VAL A 243 -18.65 13.25 -15.14
CA VAL A 243 -17.79 12.07 -15.29
C VAL A 243 -17.28 11.57 -13.94
N LYS A 244 -17.23 10.25 -13.77
CA LYS A 244 -16.71 9.63 -12.54
C LYS A 244 -15.64 8.60 -12.85
N VAL A 245 -14.59 8.56 -12.03
CA VAL A 245 -13.58 7.50 -12.02
C VAL A 245 -13.38 7.03 -10.59
N MET A 246 -13.72 5.78 -10.30
CA MET A 246 -13.71 5.28 -8.94
C MET A 246 -13.31 3.80 -8.84
N GLY A 247 -13.02 3.35 -7.63
CA GLY A 247 -12.72 1.97 -7.31
C GLY A 247 -11.41 1.82 -6.54
N ARG A 248 -10.76 0.67 -6.66
CA ARG A 248 -9.52 0.32 -5.93
C ARG A 248 -8.39 -0.13 -6.87
N GLY A 249 -8.60 0.01 -8.18
CA GLY A 249 -7.68 -0.44 -9.20
C GLY A 249 -6.46 0.46 -9.39
N ILE A 250 -5.48 -0.09 -10.11
CA ILE A 250 -4.23 0.57 -10.44
C ILE A 250 -4.23 1.03 -11.89
N LEU A 251 -3.86 2.29 -12.13
CA LEU A 251 -3.35 2.78 -13.41
C LEU A 251 -1.81 2.69 -13.36
N ASP A 252 -1.23 1.89 -14.25
CA ASP A 252 0.21 1.67 -14.31
C ASP A 252 0.84 2.32 -15.55
N GLY A 253 1.78 3.23 -15.31
CA GLY A 253 2.56 3.91 -16.34
C GLY A 253 3.91 3.25 -16.63
N SER A 254 4.16 2.05 -16.07
CA SER A 254 5.47 1.41 -16.19
C SER A 254 5.90 1.06 -17.61
N GLY A 255 4.94 0.74 -18.48
CA GLY A 255 5.17 0.44 -19.89
C GLY A 255 5.56 1.65 -20.75
N TYR A 256 5.35 2.88 -20.25
CA TYR A 256 5.75 4.08 -20.97
C TYR A 256 7.22 4.39 -20.79
N ARG A 257 7.86 4.88 -21.85
CA ARG A 257 9.22 5.45 -21.78
C ARG A 257 9.20 6.76 -21.00
N THR A 258 10.32 7.10 -20.38
CA THR A 258 10.52 8.40 -19.72
C THR A 258 10.07 9.54 -20.63
N TRP A 259 9.43 10.55 -20.04
CA TRP A 259 8.93 11.69 -20.79
C TRP A 259 10.02 12.35 -21.62
N GLY A 260 11.16 12.72 -21.01
CA GLY A 260 12.32 13.24 -21.76
C GLY A 260 12.06 14.48 -22.62
N GLY A 261 10.97 15.23 -22.36
CA GLY A 261 10.49 16.31 -23.24
C GLY A 261 9.58 15.85 -24.40
N GLY A 262 9.22 14.58 -24.46
CA GLY A 262 8.32 13.97 -25.45
C GLY A 262 6.86 13.89 -24.99
N THR A 263 6.21 12.75 -25.27
CA THR A 263 4.79 12.53 -24.94
C THR A 263 4.63 12.20 -23.46
N ALA A 264 3.80 12.98 -22.77
CA ALA A 264 3.33 12.67 -21.43
C ALA A 264 2.07 11.79 -21.52
N TYR A 265 2.10 10.65 -20.84
CA TYR A 265 0.93 9.78 -20.65
C TYR A 265 0.45 10.00 -19.23
N ILE A 266 -0.45 10.97 -19.07
CA ILE A 266 -1.00 11.38 -17.78
C ILE A 266 -2.07 10.36 -17.40
N PRO A 267 -1.91 9.56 -16.33
CA PRO A 267 -2.88 8.53 -15.94
C PRO A 267 -4.31 9.04 -15.83
N LEU A 268 -4.50 10.25 -15.31
CA LEU A 268 -5.79 10.88 -15.08
C LEU A 268 -5.79 12.29 -15.68
N GLN A 269 -6.50 12.51 -16.79
CA GLN A 269 -6.51 13.79 -17.50
C GLN A 269 -7.94 14.30 -17.78
N PHE A 270 -8.30 15.46 -17.20
CA PHE A 270 -9.64 16.03 -17.29
C PHE A 270 -9.58 17.48 -17.73
N ASP A 271 -9.73 17.70 -19.04
CA ASP A 271 -9.59 19.02 -19.64
C ASP A 271 -10.98 19.60 -19.98
N PHE A 272 -11.26 20.83 -19.55
CA PHE A 272 -12.48 21.58 -19.81
C PHE A 272 -13.76 20.85 -19.38
N CYS A 273 -13.69 20.11 -18.28
CA CYS A 273 -14.80 19.33 -17.77
C CYS A 273 -15.57 20.05 -16.65
N ASP A 274 -16.84 19.68 -16.46
CA ASP A 274 -17.68 20.13 -15.35
C ASP A 274 -18.19 18.92 -14.56
N ASN A 275 -18.15 18.99 -13.23
CA ASN A 275 -18.63 17.91 -12.36
C ASN A 275 -17.88 16.59 -12.57
N VAL A 276 -16.60 16.57 -12.17
CA VAL A 276 -15.71 15.40 -12.25
C VAL A 276 -15.52 14.82 -10.84
N GLU A 277 -15.64 13.50 -10.68
CA GLU A 277 -15.39 12.83 -9.40
C GLU A 277 -14.36 11.71 -9.58
N ILE A 278 -13.23 11.81 -8.86
CA ILE A 278 -12.14 10.84 -8.90
C ILE A 278 -11.94 10.29 -7.49
N ARG A 279 -12.16 8.99 -7.30
CA ARG A 279 -12.07 8.34 -5.99
C ARG A 279 -11.16 7.12 -5.97
N ASP A 280 -10.23 7.11 -5.03
CA ASP A 280 -9.50 5.91 -4.57
C ASP A 280 -8.63 5.18 -5.61
N ILE A 281 -8.44 5.75 -6.79
CA ILE A 281 -7.56 5.22 -7.83
C ILE A 281 -6.09 5.29 -7.39
N ILE A 282 -5.34 4.23 -7.69
CA ILE A 282 -3.90 4.17 -7.46
C ILE A 282 -3.19 4.40 -8.79
N ALA A 283 -2.32 5.40 -8.86
CA ALA A 283 -1.48 5.67 -10.03
C ALA A 283 -0.01 5.33 -9.71
N LEU A 284 0.54 4.36 -10.45
CA LEU A 284 1.89 3.87 -10.27
C LEU A 284 2.77 4.20 -11.47
N ASN A 285 3.99 4.65 -11.18
CA ASN A 285 5.06 4.85 -12.14
C ASN A 285 4.67 5.59 -13.44
N PRO A 286 3.94 6.73 -13.39
CA PRO A 286 3.66 7.53 -14.58
C PRO A 286 4.95 8.05 -15.22
N ASN A 287 4.91 8.39 -16.51
CA ASN A 287 6.09 8.91 -17.20
C ASN A 287 6.29 10.43 -17.07
N ALA A 288 5.27 11.14 -16.58
CA ALA A 288 5.23 12.58 -16.32
C ALA A 288 4.15 12.87 -15.23
N TRP A 289 3.41 13.99 -15.37
CA TRP A 289 2.28 14.37 -14.49
C TRP A 289 1.32 13.20 -14.24
N VAL A 290 0.74 13.16 -13.04
CA VAL A 290 -0.08 12.01 -12.62
C VAL A 290 -1.57 12.29 -12.79
N LEU A 291 -2.03 13.41 -12.27
CA LEU A 291 -3.41 13.88 -12.41
C LEU A 291 -3.38 15.32 -12.90
N ASN A 292 -3.98 15.58 -14.06
CA ASN A 292 -4.08 16.90 -14.65
C ASN A 292 -5.53 17.29 -14.88
N SER A 293 -5.90 18.46 -14.37
CA SER A 293 -7.15 19.14 -14.71
C SER A 293 -6.86 20.51 -15.31
N LEU A 294 -7.37 20.78 -16.50
CA LEU A 294 -7.17 22.03 -17.22
C LEU A 294 -8.51 22.71 -17.50
N SER A 295 -8.72 23.93 -17.01
CA SER A 295 -9.95 24.70 -17.22
C SER A 295 -11.23 23.95 -16.85
N SER A 296 -11.12 23.02 -15.90
CA SER A 296 -12.24 22.22 -15.37
C SER A 296 -12.81 22.86 -14.11
N LYS A 297 -14.07 22.56 -13.80
CA LYS A 297 -14.75 23.10 -12.62
C LYS A 297 -15.62 22.07 -11.91
N ASN A 298 -15.89 22.30 -10.62
CA ASN A 298 -16.69 21.41 -9.77
C ASN A 298 -16.11 19.99 -9.72
N GLU A 299 -14.87 19.85 -9.27
CA GLU A 299 -14.17 18.55 -9.25
C GLU A 299 -13.89 18.10 -7.82
N ILE A 300 -14.04 16.79 -7.58
CA ILE A 300 -13.68 16.12 -6.34
C ILE A 300 -12.58 15.10 -6.63
N ILE A 301 -11.45 15.23 -5.95
CA ILE A 301 -10.34 14.29 -6.00
C ILE A 301 -10.14 13.76 -4.58
N ASP A 302 -10.51 12.51 -4.33
CA ASP A 302 -10.50 11.94 -2.98
C ASP A 302 -9.84 10.55 -2.98
N GLY A 303 -8.99 10.27 -1.99
CA GLY A 303 -8.34 8.96 -1.83
C GLY A 303 -7.35 8.54 -2.93
N VAL A 304 -7.06 9.40 -3.92
CA VAL A 304 -6.10 9.10 -5.00
C VAL A 304 -4.70 8.91 -4.44
N ARG A 305 -4.06 7.80 -4.81
CA ARG A 305 -2.73 7.39 -4.31
C ARG A 305 -1.72 7.38 -5.43
N ILE A 306 -0.61 8.10 -5.24
CA ILE A 306 0.38 8.35 -6.29
C ILE A 306 1.75 7.85 -5.85
N VAL A 307 2.35 6.95 -6.64
CA VAL A 307 3.78 6.61 -6.52
C VAL A 307 4.46 6.94 -7.85
N SER A 308 5.16 8.07 -7.86
CA SER A 308 5.86 8.59 -9.04
C SER A 308 7.37 8.64 -8.83
N SER A 309 8.12 8.27 -9.86
CA SER A 309 9.57 8.02 -9.78
C SER A 309 10.38 8.80 -10.83
N ARG A 310 9.75 9.15 -11.96
CA ARG A 310 10.40 9.78 -13.11
C ARG A 310 10.38 11.31 -12.97
N PRO A 311 11.32 12.03 -13.63
CA PRO A 311 11.28 13.49 -13.65
C PRO A 311 9.97 14.00 -14.26
N ASN A 312 9.54 15.21 -13.88
CA ASN A 312 8.24 15.79 -14.23
C ASN A 312 7.04 14.97 -13.71
N GLY A 313 7.26 14.14 -12.69
CA GLY A 313 6.25 13.35 -12.00
C GLY A 313 5.39 14.15 -11.02
N ASP A 314 4.92 15.34 -11.38
CA ASP A 314 4.08 16.17 -10.50
C ASP A 314 2.79 15.42 -10.16
N GLY A 315 2.34 15.52 -8.91
CA GLY A 315 1.15 14.81 -8.41
C GLY A 315 -0.15 15.32 -9.03
N ILE A 316 -0.88 16.14 -8.28
CA ILE A 316 -2.14 16.75 -8.72
C ILE A 316 -1.84 18.14 -9.29
N THR A 317 -2.16 18.33 -10.57
CA THR A 317 -1.90 19.56 -11.33
C THR A 317 -3.22 20.20 -11.73
N LEU A 318 -3.55 21.35 -11.13
CA LEU A 318 -4.78 22.10 -11.40
C LEU A 318 -4.44 23.39 -12.16
N GLN A 319 -4.96 23.54 -13.38
CA GLN A 319 -4.61 24.65 -14.28
C GLN A 319 -5.86 25.42 -14.71
N SER A 320 -6.01 26.65 -14.26
CA SER A 320 -7.19 27.50 -14.57
C SER A 320 -8.53 26.87 -14.13
N CYS A 321 -8.51 26.07 -13.06
CA CYS A 321 -9.68 25.39 -12.52
C CYS A 321 -10.48 26.25 -11.52
N GLU A 322 -11.76 25.91 -11.34
CA GLU A 322 -12.66 26.56 -10.38
C GLU A 322 -13.38 25.54 -9.50
N ASN A 323 -13.47 25.78 -8.19
CA ASN A 323 -14.20 24.92 -7.25
C ASN A 323 -13.74 23.44 -7.28
N ILE A 324 -12.48 23.21 -6.88
CA ILE A 324 -11.88 21.88 -6.78
C ILE A 324 -11.68 21.52 -5.31
N LEU A 325 -12.12 20.32 -4.92
CA LEU A 325 -11.88 19.74 -3.60
C LEU A 325 -10.85 18.60 -3.72
N VAL A 326 -9.80 18.69 -2.91
CA VAL A 326 -8.71 17.70 -2.78
C VAL A 326 -8.50 17.39 -1.31
#